data_AF-A0A2V9MK96-F1
#
_entry.id   AF-A0A2V9MK96-F1
#
_cell.length_a   1.000
_cell.length_b   1.000
_cell.length_c   1.000
_cell.angle_alpha   90.00
_cell.angle_beta   90.00
_cell.angle_gamma   90.00
#
_symmetry.space_group_name_H-M   'P 1'
#
loop_
_entity.id
_entity.type
_entity.pdbx_description
1 polymer ?
#
loop_
_entity_poly.entity_id
_entity_poly.type
_entity_poly.pdbx_seq_one_letter_code
_entity_poly.pdbx_strand_id
1 'polypeptide(L)'
;MLVDPYVECLRQATFASEQFEVELELINHDAHTYCLTTEERFDYVLFLGLFYHLKYPGIVLDRLAEMTKERIFVLSAIVGLERETYERKDDYEPHKDDRLLKHPAFPKLAFIENSYNHDLTNWWMPNFTALEAMIRSAGLRIIDRPHPHLIIAEPEIYRGKVIFPKLVFPGYGKRGGPTFPGPQMHDPVHWLNLARQSRLREASNRYSMVNLIKPLVAPVKRTAIRASCTLRAKFSLPKRT
;
A
#
# COMPACT_ATOMS: atom_id res chain seq x y z
N MET A 1 -3.53 -9.25 -1.28
CA MET A 1 -4.30 -8.24 -2.00
C MET A 1 -3.54 -6.91 -2.01
N LEU A 2 -3.55 -6.20 -3.14
CA LEU A 2 -3.00 -4.85 -3.31
C LEU A 2 -4.07 -3.96 -3.95
N VAL A 3 -4.28 -2.78 -3.38
CA VAL A 3 -5.22 -1.77 -3.89
C VAL A 3 -4.40 -0.58 -4.36
N ASP A 4 -4.51 -0.25 -5.64
CA ASP A 4 -3.80 0.90 -6.21
C ASP A 4 -4.65 1.60 -7.28
N PRO A 5 -4.76 2.93 -7.24
CA PRO A 5 -5.46 3.69 -8.25
C PRO A 5 -4.74 3.67 -9.63
N TYR A 6 -3.45 3.41 -9.70
CA TYR A 6 -2.71 3.49 -10.95
C TYR A 6 -2.58 2.12 -11.61
N VAL A 7 -3.17 1.99 -12.80
CA VAL A 7 -3.11 0.76 -13.60
C VAL A 7 -1.67 0.35 -13.90
N GLU A 8 -0.75 1.31 -14.03
CA GLU A 8 0.68 1.07 -14.22
C GLU A 8 1.31 0.38 -13.01
N CYS A 9 0.97 0.83 -11.80
CA CYS A 9 1.43 0.21 -10.55
C CYS A 9 0.91 -1.22 -10.45
N LEU A 10 -0.37 -1.45 -10.77
CA LEU A 10 -0.95 -2.79 -10.78
C LEU A 10 -0.28 -3.70 -11.81
N ARG A 11 0.05 -3.21 -13.00
CA ARG A 11 0.79 -3.99 -14.01
C ARG A 11 2.20 -4.34 -13.55
N GLN A 12 2.89 -3.42 -12.87
CA GLN A 12 4.20 -3.70 -12.28
C GLN A 12 4.08 -4.75 -11.18
N ALA A 13 3.03 -4.68 -10.35
CA ALA A 13 2.74 -5.67 -9.33
C ALA A 13 2.43 -7.05 -9.95
N THR A 14 1.65 -7.11 -11.04
CA THR A 14 1.39 -8.35 -11.81
C THR A 14 2.70 -8.95 -12.32
N PHE A 15 3.54 -8.14 -12.96
CA PHE A 15 4.83 -8.61 -13.45
C PHE A 15 5.69 -9.16 -12.32
N ALA A 16 5.81 -8.43 -11.21
CA ALA A 16 6.57 -8.89 -10.05
C ALA A 16 6.00 -10.18 -9.45
N SER A 17 4.68 -10.27 -9.31
CA SER A 17 4.03 -11.46 -8.73
C SER A 17 4.27 -12.71 -9.58
N GLU A 18 4.29 -12.57 -10.91
CA GLU A 18 4.64 -13.66 -11.84
C GLU A 18 6.10 -14.10 -11.67
N GLN A 19 7.05 -13.18 -11.48
CA GLN A 19 8.47 -13.55 -11.31
C GLN A 19 8.75 -14.30 -10.00
N PHE A 20 7.99 -14.01 -8.96
CA PHE A 20 8.15 -14.62 -7.64
C PHE A 20 7.16 -15.77 -7.37
N GLU A 21 6.32 -16.12 -8.36
CA GLU A 21 5.31 -17.17 -8.26
C GLU A 21 4.36 -16.97 -7.05
N VAL A 22 4.02 -15.72 -6.76
CA VAL A 22 3.10 -15.37 -5.68
C VAL A 22 1.73 -15.00 -6.24
N GLU A 23 0.68 -15.52 -5.62
CA GLU A 23 -0.69 -15.13 -5.96
C GLU A 23 -1.01 -13.77 -5.31
N LEU A 24 -1.41 -12.81 -6.13
CA LEU A 24 -1.76 -11.48 -5.67
C LEU A 24 -3.09 -11.04 -6.29
N GLU A 25 -4.08 -10.81 -5.43
CA GLU A 25 -5.29 -10.09 -5.81
C GLU A 25 -4.99 -8.61 -5.99
N LEU A 26 -5.36 -8.05 -7.15
CA LEU A 26 -5.10 -6.67 -7.55
C LEU A 26 -6.41 -5.93 -7.76
N ILE A 27 -6.59 -4.81 -7.05
CA ILE A 27 -7.82 -4.01 -7.11
C ILE A 27 -7.48 -2.60 -7.58
N ASN A 28 -8.09 -2.18 -8.69
CA ASN A 28 -7.91 -0.84 -9.24
C ASN A 28 -8.92 0.15 -8.68
N HIS A 29 -8.76 0.50 -7.40
CA HIS A 29 -9.53 1.53 -6.72
C HIS A 29 -8.57 2.50 -6.02
N ASP A 30 -9.00 3.74 -5.81
CA ASP A 30 -8.36 4.58 -4.78
C ASP A 30 -8.76 4.10 -3.37
N ALA A 31 -7.98 4.49 -2.36
CA ALA A 31 -8.20 4.03 -0.99
C ALA A 31 -9.52 4.51 -0.38
N HIS A 32 -10.05 5.68 -0.75
CA HIS A 32 -11.37 6.12 -0.28
C HIS A 32 -12.44 5.19 -0.83
N THR A 33 -12.43 4.95 -2.14
CA THR A 33 -13.38 4.06 -2.80
C THR A 33 -13.32 2.66 -2.22
N TYR A 34 -12.14 2.05 -2.15
CA TYR A 34 -12.00 0.69 -1.63
C TYR A 34 -12.49 0.57 -0.19
N CYS A 35 -11.98 1.41 0.72
CA CYS A 35 -12.30 1.32 2.15
C CYS A 35 -13.79 1.53 2.45
N LEU A 36 -14.51 2.26 1.60
CA LEU A 36 -15.92 2.59 1.80
C LEU A 36 -16.89 1.64 1.10
N THR A 37 -16.39 0.79 0.19
CA THR A 37 -17.23 -0.12 -0.61
C THR A 37 -17.02 -1.59 -0.27
N THR A 38 -15.91 -1.93 0.38
CA THR A 38 -15.61 -3.28 0.84
C THR A 38 -16.06 -3.53 2.28
N GLU A 39 -16.38 -4.80 2.55
CA GLU A 39 -16.66 -5.33 3.88
C GLU A 39 -15.62 -6.35 4.33
N GLU A 40 -14.56 -6.52 3.54
CA GLU A 40 -13.49 -7.46 3.82
C GLU A 40 -12.63 -7.00 5.00
N ARG A 41 -12.13 -7.99 5.75
CA ARG A 41 -11.27 -7.79 6.91
C ARG A 41 -10.03 -8.67 6.79
N PHE A 42 -8.88 -8.10 7.14
CA PHE A 42 -7.56 -8.69 6.93
C PHE A 42 -6.84 -8.89 8.26
N ASP A 43 -6.08 -9.96 8.37
CA ASP A 43 -5.25 -10.20 9.55
C ASP A 43 -4.16 -9.12 9.67
N TYR A 44 -3.55 -8.78 8.53
CA TYR A 44 -2.51 -7.78 8.40
C TYR A 44 -2.89 -6.71 7.37
N VAL A 45 -2.75 -5.43 7.75
CA VAL A 45 -2.96 -4.28 6.86
C VAL A 45 -1.67 -3.48 6.74
N LEU A 46 -1.25 -3.19 5.50
CA LEU A 46 -0.08 -2.36 5.21
C LEU A 46 -0.56 -1.04 4.59
N PHE A 47 -0.49 0.04 5.36
CA PHE A 47 -0.88 1.37 4.94
C PHE A 47 0.35 2.26 4.85
N LEU A 48 1.07 2.11 3.74
CA LEU A 48 2.44 2.59 3.63
C LEU A 48 2.56 3.73 2.62
N GLY A 49 2.94 4.92 3.09
CA GLY A 49 3.24 6.06 2.22
C GLY A 49 2.02 6.72 1.60
N LEU A 50 0.80 6.48 2.13
CA LEU A 50 -0.44 6.96 1.50
C LEU A 50 -1.16 8.03 2.32
N PHE A 51 -1.05 8.02 3.65
CA PHE A 51 -1.78 8.93 4.55
C PHE A 51 -1.75 10.39 4.10
N TYR A 52 -0.55 10.91 3.79
CA TYR A 52 -0.34 12.30 3.44
C TYR A 52 -0.88 12.67 2.04
N HIS A 53 -1.25 11.70 1.20
CA HIS A 53 -1.89 11.92 -0.10
C HIS A 53 -3.42 11.92 -0.05
N LEU A 54 -4.03 11.53 1.07
CA LEU A 54 -5.49 11.43 1.17
C LEU A 54 -6.10 12.79 1.51
N LYS A 55 -7.12 13.22 0.77
CA LYS A 55 -7.90 14.42 1.15
C LYS A 55 -8.66 14.23 2.46
N TYR A 56 -9.23 13.04 2.65
CA TYR A 56 -9.98 12.65 3.84
C TYR A 56 -9.27 11.48 4.54
N PRO A 57 -8.15 11.72 5.26
CA PRO A 57 -7.33 10.63 5.80
C PRO A 57 -8.00 9.93 6.99
N GLY A 58 -8.77 10.66 7.81
CA GLY A 58 -9.41 10.12 9.01
C GLY A 58 -10.38 8.98 8.70
N ILE A 59 -11.27 9.16 7.73
CA ILE A 59 -12.25 8.11 7.37
C ILE A 59 -11.57 6.85 6.83
N VAL A 60 -10.46 6.98 6.09
CA VAL A 60 -9.68 5.83 5.64
C VAL A 60 -8.99 5.16 6.81
N LEU A 61 -8.38 5.93 7.73
CA LEU A 61 -7.74 5.37 8.91
C LEU A 61 -8.72 4.62 9.81
N ASP A 62 -9.91 5.17 10.05
CA ASP A 62 -10.98 4.53 10.83
C ASP A 62 -11.47 3.24 10.14
N ARG A 63 -11.64 3.25 8.81
CA ARG A 63 -12.00 2.05 8.05
C ARG A 63 -10.89 1.00 8.12
N LEU A 64 -9.63 1.36 7.93
CA LEU A 64 -8.51 0.43 8.01
C LEU A 64 -8.38 -0.19 9.40
N ALA A 65 -8.59 0.60 10.46
CA ALA A 65 -8.63 0.09 11.82
C ALA A 65 -9.73 -0.96 12.01
N GLU A 66 -10.95 -0.68 11.53
CA GLU A 66 -12.06 -1.63 11.55
C GLU A 66 -11.75 -2.90 10.74
N MET A 67 -11.15 -2.75 9.57
CA MET A 67 -10.81 -3.85 8.66
C MET A 67 -9.65 -4.72 9.15
N THR A 68 -8.86 -4.25 10.12
CA THR A 68 -7.72 -4.99 10.67
C THR A 68 -8.17 -5.96 11.76
N LYS A 69 -7.70 -7.22 11.71
CA LYS A 69 -7.95 -8.22 12.76
C LYS A 69 -6.78 -8.35 13.74
N GLU A 70 -5.53 -8.33 13.26
CA GLU A 70 -4.35 -8.54 14.13
C GLU A 70 -3.39 -7.34 14.15
N ARG A 71 -2.92 -6.88 12.98
CA ARG A 71 -1.85 -5.88 12.90
C ARG A 71 -2.02 -4.92 11.74
N ILE A 72 -1.68 -3.66 11.98
CA ILE A 72 -1.58 -2.63 10.95
C ILE A 72 -0.22 -1.92 11.02
N PHE A 73 0.37 -1.70 9.85
CA PHE A 73 1.60 -0.95 9.65
C PHE A 73 1.25 0.36 8.97
N VAL A 74 1.48 1.48 9.64
CA VAL A 74 1.16 2.82 9.14
C VAL A 74 2.46 3.58 8.90
N LEU A 75 2.76 3.86 7.64
CA LEU A 75 3.88 4.71 7.25
C LEU A 75 3.38 6.01 6.64
N SER A 76 3.83 7.15 7.17
CA SER A 76 3.52 8.48 6.65
C SER A 76 4.73 9.39 6.80
N ALA A 77 4.93 10.27 5.82
CA ALA A 77 5.78 11.43 6.01
C ALA A 77 5.31 12.23 7.24
N ILE A 78 6.25 12.69 8.06
CA ILE A 78 6.00 13.59 9.19
C ILE A 78 6.70 14.93 9.00
N VAL A 79 6.23 15.96 9.72
CA VAL A 79 6.88 17.28 9.81
C VAL A 79 7.43 17.53 11.21
N GLY A 80 8.50 18.31 11.28
CA GLY A 80 9.11 18.71 12.54
C GLY A 80 10.09 17.68 13.09
N LEU A 81 10.32 17.72 14.40
CA LEU A 81 11.30 16.87 15.06
C LEU A 81 10.75 15.45 15.23
N GLU A 82 11.60 14.48 14.93
CA GLU A 82 11.25 13.05 14.91
C GLU A 82 11.25 12.38 16.29
N ARG A 83 11.44 13.16 17.36
CA ARG A 83 11.51 12.71 18.75
C ARG A 83 11.01 13.83 19.65
N GLU A 84 9.69 13.96 19.75
CA GLU A 84 9.08 14.92 20.67
C GLU A 84 7.98 14.27 21.51
N THR A 85 7.73 14.85 22.68
CA THR A 85 6.65 14.47 23.60
C THR A 85 5.96 15.72 24.12
N TYR A 86 4.72 15.57 24.56
CA TYR A 86 3.95 16.63 25.20
C TYR A 86 3.19 16.03 26.40
N GLU A 87 2.76 16.89 27.31
CA GLU A 87 1.89 16.48 28.42
C GLU A 87 0.50 16.17 27.87
N ARG A 88 0.07 14.91 27.97
CA ARG A 88 -1.27 14.49 27.56
C ARG A 88 -2.26 14.69 28.71
N LYS A 89 -3.37 15.35 28.41
CA LYS A 89 -4.57 15.42 29.26
C LYS A 89 -5.73 14.66 28.62
N ASP A 90 -6.71 14.25 29.42
CA ASP A 90 -7.95 13.64 28.95
C ASP A 90 -8.97 14.68 28.46
N ASP A 91 -8.94 15.87 29.07
CA ASP A 91 -9.78 17.01 28.71
C ASP A 91 -8.93 18.29 28.61
N TYR A 92 -9.08 19.01 27.50
CA TYR A 92 -8.34 20.24 27.23
C TYR A 92 -9.30 21.42 27.23
N GLU A 93 -8.98 22.44 28.03
CA GLU A 93 -9.83 23.60 28.22
C GLU A 93 -9.33 24.79 27.37
N PRO A 94 -10.22 25.46 26.61
CA PRO A 94 -9.88 26.70 25.91
C PRO A 94 -9.29 27.75 26.88
N HIS A 95 -8.34 28.54 26.39
CA HIS A 95 -7.61 29.59 27.14
C HIS A 95 -6.66 29.08 28.24
N LYS A 96 -7.06 28.06 29.02
CA LYS A 96 -6.21 27.48 30.06
C LYS A 96 -5.08 26.65 29.48
N ASP A 97 -5.37 25.83 28.47
CA ASP A 97 -4.40 24.92 27.86
C ASP A 97 -3.76 25.48 26.58
N ASP A 98 -3.99 26.74 26.24
CA ASP A 98 -3.46 27.38 25.03
C ASP A 98 -1.95 27.20 24.86
N ARG A 99 -1.18 27.26 25.96
CA ARG A 99 0.27 27.03 25.93
C ARG A 99 0.60 25.61 25.49
N LEU A 100 -0.14 24.63 25.99
CA LEU A 100 0.03 23.22 25.66
C LEU A 100 -0.43 22.94 24.22
N LEU A 101 -1.57 23.47 23.79
CA LEU A 101 -2.07 23.35 22.41
C LEU A 101 -1.12 23.99 21.39
N LYS A 102 -0.41 25.07 21.77
CA LYS A 102 0.61 25.73 20.94
C LYS A 102 1.98 25.02 20.97
N HIS A 103 2.20 24.07 21.87
CA HIS A 103 3.46 23.33 21.96
C HIS A 103 3.82 22.66 20.61
N PRO A 104 5.10 22.69 20.16
CA PRO A 104 5.51 22.08 18.89
C PRO A 104 5.18 20.58 18.79
N ALA A 105 5.40 19.86 19.90
CA ALA A 105 5.10 18.45 20.04
C ALA A 105 3.62 18.12 20.25
N PHE A 106 2.72 19.09 20.38
CA PHE A 106 1.28 18.78 20.47
C PHE A 106 0.79 18.23 19.12
N PRO A 107 -0.08 17.19 19.08
CA PRO A 107 -0.60 16.62 17.84
C PRO A 107 -1.15 17.66 16.87
N LYS A 108 -0.47 17.86 15.74
CA LYS A 108 -0.83 18.81 14.69
C LYS A 108 -0.70 18.21 13.29
N LEU A 109 -1.58 18.63 12.40
CA LEU A 109 -1.49 18.39 10.98
C LEU A 109 -1.17 19.71 10.27
N ALA A 110 -0.12 19.72 9.45
CA ALA A 110 0.07 20.78 8.47
C ALA A 110 -0.85 20.51 7.27
N PHE A 111 -1.63 21.51 6.86
CA PHE A 111 -2.40 21.46 5.62
C PHE A 111 -1.58 22.02 4.47
N ILE A 112 -1.48 21.27 3.37
CA ILE A 112 -0.71 21.65 2.20
C ILE A 112 -1.66 22.14 1.12
N GLU A 113 -1.76 23.46 0.94
CA GLU A 113 -2.68 24.07 -0.03
C GLU A 113 -2.22 23.89 -1.50
N ASN A 114 -0.92 24.03 -1.76
CA ASN A 114 -0.31 24.00 -3.10
C ASN A 114 0.52 22.72 -3.29
N SER A 115 1.63 22.75 -4.01
CA SER A 115 2.52 21.58 -4.10
C SER A 115 3.46 21.48 -2.90
N TYR A 116 3.83 20.26 -2.55
CA TYR A 116 4.98 19.98 -1.69
C TYR A 116 5.97 19.15 -2.51
N ASN A 117 7.22 19.60 -2.63
CA ASN A 117 8.21 18.95 -3.50
C ASN A 117 7.71 18.67 -4.95
N HIS A 118 7.05 19.67 -5.56
CA HIS A 118 6.43 19.57 -6.89
C HIS A 118 5.29 18.54 -7.01
N ASP A 119 4.80 17.99 -5.90
CA ASP A 119 3.69 17.05 -5.85
C ASP A 119 2.40 17.75 -5.37
N LEU A 120 1.36 17.71 -6.21
CA LEU A 120 0.05 18.28 -5.93
C LEU A 120 -0.87 17.34 -5.12
N THR A 121 -0.43 16.12 -4.85
CA THR A 121 -1.26 15.11 -4.20
C THR A 121 -1.14 15.13 -2.67
N ASN A 122 -0.12 15.77 -2.08
CA ASN A 122 0.04 15.79 -0.61
C ASN A 122 -0.95 16.77 0.05
N TRP A 123 -1.85 16.34 0.92
CA TRP A 123 -2.82 17.22 1.58
C TRP A 123 -2.48 17.53 3.04
N TRP A 124 -1.93 16.55 3.75
CA TRP A 124 -1.73 16.61 5.19
C TRP A 124 -0.36 16.09 5.54
N MET A 125 0.32 16.72 6.50
CA MET A 125 1.51 16.14 7.11
C MET A 125 1.39 16.18 8.63
N PRO A 126 1.33 15.04 9.31
CA PRO A 126 1.33 14.98 10.76
C PRO A 126 2.70 15.35 11.32
N ASN A 127 2.75 15.99 12.48
CA ASN A 127 3.97 15.93 13.28
C ASN A 127 4.13 14.56 13.96
N PHE A 128 5.27 14.34 14.59
CA PHE A 128 5.62 13.04 15.19
C PHE A 128 4.54 12.49 16.14
N THR A 129 3.94 13.33 16.96
CA THR A 129 2.92 12.92 17.94
C THR A 129 1.52 12.82 17.35
N ALA A 130 1.22 13.54 16.26
CA ALA A 130 -0.10 13.49 15.61
C ALA A 130 -0.41 12.12 15.01
N LEU A 131 0.54 11.50 14.33
CA LEU A 131 0.30 10.20 13.69
C LEU A 131 -0.16 9.16 14.72
N GLU A 132 0.53 9.14 15.86
CA GLU A 132 0.20 8.30 17.01
C GLU A 132 -1.18 8.61 17.61
N ALA A 133 -1.48 9.90 17.81
CA ALA A 133 -2.76 10.34 18.37
C ALA A 133 -3.93 9.95 17.45
N MET A 134 -3.77 10.09 16.14
CA MET A 134 -4.77 9.70 15.15
C MET A 134 -4.99 8.19 15.11
N ILE A 135 -3.92 7.38 15.17
CA ILE A 135 -4.03 5.92 15.22
C ILE A 135 -4.79 5.46 16.48
N ARG A 136 -4.48 6.05 17.65
CA ARG A 136 -5.25 5.79 18.88
C ARG A 136 -6.72 6.19 18.73
N SER A 137 -7.00 7.34 18.12
CA SER A 137 -8.36 7.80 17.88
C SER A 137 -9.17 6.80 17.03
N ALA A 138 -8.54 6.15 16.07
CA ALA A 138 -9.15 5.13 15.22
C ALA A 138 -9.49 3.82 15.95
N GLY A 139 -9.13 3.67 17.23
CA GLY A 139 -9.38 2.47 18.03
C GLY A 139 -8.24 1.45 18.01
N LEU A 140 -7.03 1.89 17.64
CA LEU A 140 -5.84 1.05 17.58
C LEU A 140 -4.90 1.32 18.76
N ARG A 141 -4.30 0.26 19.31
CA ARG A 141 -3.22 0.33 20.30
C ARG A 141 -1.87 0.31 19.60
N ILE A 142 -1.02 1.25 19.93
CA ILE A 142 0.37 1.31 19.43
C ILE A 142 1.16 0.18 20.05
N ILE A 143 1.85 -0.59 19.21
CA ILE A 143 2.73 -1.70 19.62
C ILE A 143 4.18 -1.27 19.55
N ASP A 144 4.57 -0.59 18.47
CA ASP A 144 5.95 -0.16 18.28
C ASP A 144 6.05 1.00 17.28
N ARG A 145 7.19 1.70 17.32
CA ARG A 145 7.62 2.67 16.32
C ARG A 145 9.10 2.41 15.97
N PRO A 146 9.37 1.42 15.11
CA PRO A 146 10.75 1.07 14.75
C PRO A 146 11.45 2.16 13.90
N HIS A 147 10.70 3.06 13.27
CA HIS A 147 11.21 4.21 12.52
C HIS A 147 10.30 5.42 12.77
N PRO A 148 10.79 6.67 12.81
CA PRO A 148 9.95 7.82 13.19
C PRO A 148 8.68 8.00 12.34
N HIS A 149 8.73 7.55 11.10
CA HIS A 149 7.64 7.62 10.11
C HIS A 149 6.77 6.35 10.06
N LEU A 150 7.11 5.29 10.81
CA LEU A 150 6.44 3.98 10.77
C LEU A 150 5.93 3.59 12.17
N ILE A 151 4.62 3.37 12.27
CA ILE A 151 3.97 2.84 13.46
C ILE A 151 3.44 1.44 13.19
N ILE A 152 3.63 0.56 14.16
CA ILE A 152 2.98 -0.74 14.23
C ILE A 152 1.90 -0.66 15.30
N ALA A 153 0.68 -1.05 14.94
CA ALA A 153 -0.46 -1.02 15.86
C ALA A 153 -1.34 -2.27 15.70
N GLU A 154 -2.24 -2.46 16.65
CA GLU A 154 -3.22 -3.54 16.66
C GLU A 154 -4.61 -3.01 17.05
N PRO A 155 -5.70 -3.71 16.68
CA PRO A 155 -7.03 -3.37 17.17
C PRO A 155 -7.12 -3.43 18.71
N GLU A 156 -7.57 -2.34 19.32
CA GLU A 156 -7.86 -2.28 20.77
C GLU A 156 -9.36 -2.22 21.02
N ILE A 157 -10.05 -1.36 20.26
CA ILE A 157 -11.48 -1.11 20.42
C ILE A 157 -12.16 -1.28 19.06
N TYR A 158 -13.01 -2.29 18.94
CA TYR A 158 -13.89 -2.42 17.78
C TYR A 158 -15.08 -1.47 17.91
N ARG A 159 -15.12 -0.42 17.09
CA ARG A 159 -16.19 0.59 17.10
C ARG A 159 -17.39 0.26 16.21
N GLY A 160 -17.35 -0.88 15.50
CA GLY A 160 -18.33 -1.21 14.49
C GLY A 160 -18.26 -0.28 13.27
N LYS A 161 -19.30 -0.34 12.44
CA LYS A 161 -19.46 0.54 11.27
C LYS A 161 -20.89 1.04 11.20
N VAL A 162 -21.05 2.25 10.67
CA VAL A 162 -22.35 2.80 10.26
C VAL A 162 -22.36 2.86 8.74
N ILE A 163 -23.35 2.24 8.12
CA ILE A 163 -23.49 2.24 6.66
C ILE A 163 -24.44 3.37 6.28
N PHE A 164 -23.93 4.32 5.50
CA PHE A 164 -24.74 5.37 4.89
C PHE A 164 -25.10 4.94 3.46
N PRO A 165 -26.38 4.59 3.16
CA PRO A 165 -26.76 4.06 1.85
C PRO A 165 -26.50 5.00 0.67
N LYS A 166 -26.35 6.30 0.94
CA LYS A 166 -26.05 7.34 -0.04
C LYS A 166 -24.96 8.27 0.49
N LEU A 167 -23.74 7.76 0.60
CA LEU A 167 -22.56 8.60 0.83
C LEU A 167 -22.04 9.13 -0.51
N VAL A 168 -21.95 10.44 -0.65
CA VAL A 168 -21.45 11.10 -1.88
C VAL A 168 -20.18 11.85 -1.54
N PHE A 169 -19.08 11.51 -2.21
CA PHE A 169 -17.83 12.28 -2.15
C PHE A 169 -17.80 13.32 -3.26
N PRO A 170 -17.53 14.60 -2.94
CA PRO A 170 -17.31 15.59 -3.99
C PRO A 170 -15.97 15.33 -4.69
N GLY A 171 -15.91 15.71 -5.98
CA GLY A 171 -14.64 15.84 -6.66
C GLY A 171 -13.75 16.87 -5.94
N TYR A 172 -12.46 16.58 -5.76
CA TYR A 172 -11.49 17.43 -5.09
C TYR A 172 -10.17 17.47 -5.86
N GLY A 173 -9.46 18.59 -5.79
CA GLY A 173 -8.18 18.74 -6.47
C GLY A 173 -7.55 20.05 -6.05
N LYS A 174 -6.26 20.23 -6.35
CA LYS A 174 -5.57 21.50 -6.13
C LYS A 174 -5.67 22.37 -7.37
N ARG A 175 -5.49 23.68 -7.18
CA ARG A 175 -5.57 24.64 -8.28
C ARG A 175 -4.60 24.28 -9.40
N GLY A 176 -5.10 24.13 -10.62
CA GLY A 176 -4.31 23.76 -11.80
C GLY A 176 -3.89 22.27 -11.84
N GLY A 177 -4.33 21.46 -10.88
CA GLY A 177 -4.08 20.02 -10.84
C GLY A 177 -5.28 19.18 -11.30
N PRO A 178 -5.11 17.85 -11.31
CA PRO A 178 -6.20 16.92 -11.59
C PRO A 178 -7.28 16.93 -10.49
N THR A 179 -8.49 16.54 -10.88
CA THR A 179 -9.62 16.31 -9.96
C THR A 179 -9.67 14.83 -9.57
N PHE A 180 -9.96 14.55 -8.30
CA PHE A 180 -10.06 13.25 -7.66
C PHE A 180 -11.44 13.04 -7.02
N PRO A 181 -11.94 11.81 -6.89
CA PRO A 181 -11.46 10.62 -7.60
C PRO A 181 -11.70 10.83 -9.10
N GLY A 182 -10.62 10.86 -9.87
CA GLY A 182 -10.63 11.14 -11.31
C GLY A 182 -10.46 9.85 -12.10
N PRO A 183 -10.74 9.85 -13.41
CA PRO A 183 -10.41 8.72 -14.26
C PRO A 183 -8.89 8.48 -14.19
N GLN A 184 -8.49 7.32 -13.68
CA GLN A 184 -7.09 6.93 -13.49
C GLN A 184 -6.48 6.45 -14.81
N MET A 185 -6.51 7.29 -15.85
CA MET A 185 -5.90 6.97 -17.14
C MET A 185 -4.63 7.80 -17.37
N HIS A 186 -3.51 7.12 -17.61
CA HIS A 186 -2.25 7.72 -18.02
C HIS A 186 -1.81 7.28 -19.43
N ASP A 187 -0.82 8.01 -19.94
CA ASP A 187 -0.29 7.92 -21.31
C ASP A 187 0.24 6.50 -21.64
N PRO A 188 -0.39 5.78 -22.59
CA PRO A 188 0.03 4.45 -23.02
C PRO A 188 1.48 4.37 -23.52
N VAL A 189 2.07 5.48 -23.97
CA VAL A 189 3.41 5.53 -24.56
C VAL A 189 4.51 5.28 -23.53
N HIS A 190 4.37 5.79 -22.31
CA HIS A 190 5.38 5.57 -21.25
C HIS A 190 5.47 4.08 -20.87
N TRP A 191 4.32 3.40 -20.82
CA TRP A 191 4.25 1.96 -20.54
C TRP A 191 4.84 1.10 -21.65
N LEU A 192 4.56 1.42 -22.93
CA LEU A 192 5.14 0.70 -24.06
C LEU A 192 6.68 0.69 -24.01
N ASN A 193 7.29 1.77 -23.51
CA ASN A 193 8.73 1.85 -23.34
C ASN A 193 9.25 0.95 -22.20
N LEU A 194 8.60 0.97 -21.03
CA LEU A 194 8.97 0.09 -19.90
C LEU A 194 8.75 -1.39 -20.22
N ALA A 195 7.62 -1.73 -20.85
CA ALA A 195 7.31 -3.10 -21.27
C ALA A 195 8.30 -3.61 -22.33
N ARG A 196 8.74 -2.75 -23.27
CA ARG A 196 9.81 -3.08 -24.23
C ARG A 196 11.14 -3.33 -23.51
N GLN A 197 11.51 -2.48 -22.56
CA GLN A 197 12.76 -2.65 -21.80
C GLN A 197 12.76 -3.94 -20.96
N SER A 198 11.63 -4.31 -20.34
CA SER A 198 11.51 -5.57 -19.61
C SER A 198 11.65 -6.79 -20.51
N ARG A 199 10.95 -6.83 -21.66
CA ARG A 199 11.06 -7.93 -22.63
C ARG A 199 12.46 -8.07 -23.22
N LEU A 200 13.16 -6.95 -23.45
CA LEU A 200 14.56 -6.96 -23.90
C LEU A 200 15.49 -7.54 -22.82
N ARG A 201 15.23 -7.27 -21.53
CA ARG A 201 15.98 -7.88 -20.42
C ARG A 201 15.71 -9.36 -20.27
N GLU A 202 14.46 -9.82 -20.40
CA GLU A 202 14.14 -11.25 -20.41
C GLU A 202 14.74 -11.99 -21.61
N ALA A 203 14.71 -11.38 -22.81
CA ALA A 203 15.31 -11.95 -24.00
C ALA A 203 16.85 -12.05 -23.86
N SER A 204 17.48 -11.02 -23.27
CA SER A 204 18.91 -11.00 -22.97
C SER A 204 19.30 -12.04 -21.91
N ASN A 205 18.51 -12.18 -20.82
CA ASN A 205 18.75 -13.20 -19.79
C ASN A 205 18.54 -14.62 -20.32
N ARG A 206 17.54 -14.86 -21.18
CA ARG A 206 17.36 -16.14 -21.89
C ARG A 206 18.52 -16.42 -22.84
N TYR A 207 18.99 -15.44 -23.60
CA TYR A 207 20.17 -15.57 -24.47
C TYR A 207 21.45 -15.85 -23.68
N SER A 208 21.64 -15.17 -22.55
CA SER A 208 22.79 -15.36 -21.65
C SER A 208 22.80 -16.76 -21.05
N MET A 209 21.65 -17.26 -20.53
CA MET A 209 21.54 -18.63 -20.03
C MET A 209 21.77 -19.69 -21.11
N VAL A 210 21.21 -19.51 -22.32
CA VAL A 210 21.43 -20.45 -23.44
C VAL A 210 22.90 -20.48 -23.86
N ASN A 211 23.62 -19.35 -23.81
CA ASN A 211 25.05 -19.28 -24.09
C ASN A 211 25.93 -19.78 -22.93
N LEU A 212 25.46 -19.70 -21.68
CA LEU A 212 26.13 -20.32 -20.52
C LEU A 212 26.00 -21.84 -20.52
N ILE A 213 24.87 -22.37 -21.01
CA ILE A 213 24.57 -23.81 -21.03
C ILE A 213 25.17 -24.50 -22.27
N LYS A 214 25.27 -23.84 -23.42
CA LYS A 214 25.83 -24.42 -24.66
C LYS A 214 27.21 -25.10 -24.51
N PRO A 215 28.19 -24.55 -23.75
CA PRO A 215 29.47 -25.21 -23.51
C PRO A 215 29.36 -26.42 -22.56
N LEU A 216 28.40 -26.40 -21.63
CA LEU A 216 28.21 -27.44 -20.61
C LEU A 216 27.59 -28.75 -21.16
N VAL A 217 26.97 -28.71 -22.34
CA VAL A 217 26.35 -29.90 -22.99
C VAL A 217 27.18 -30.42 -24.17
N ALA A 218 28.32 -29.79 -24.50
CA ALA A 218 29.04 -30.04 -25.75
C ALA A 218 29.93 -31.31 -25.82
N PRO A 219 30.29 -32.01 -24.72
CA PRO A 219 30.89 -33.32 -24.86
C PRO A 219 30.27 -34.37 -23.92
N VAL A 220 29.09 -34.89 -24.26
CA VAL A 220 28.69 -36.24 -23.81
C VAL A 220 28.24 -37.05 -25.03
N LYS A 221 29.21 -37.38 -25.89
CA LYS A 221 29.06 -38.50 -26.83
C LYS A 221 29.34 -39.80 -26.08
N ARG A 222 28.30 -40.63 -25.99
CA ARG A 222 28.30 -42.09 -25.89
C ARG A 222 29.20 -42.73 -24.84
N THR A 223 28.60 -43.21 -23.74
CA THR A 223 28.78 -44.61 -23.32
C THR A 223 27.52 -45.08 -22.58
N ALA A 224 27.07 -46.27 -22.93
CA ALA A 224 25.83 -46.86 -22.45
C ALA A 224 25.98 -47.47 -21.05
N ILE A 225 24.99 -47.24 -20.17
CA ILE A 225 24.56 -48.23 -19.18
C ILE A 225 23.03 -48.21 -19.13
N ARG A 226 22.43 -49.35 -19.51
CA ARG A 226 21.02 -49.71 -19.28
C ARG A 226 20.89 -50.26 -17.86
N ALA A 227 19.91 -49.78 -17.10
CA ALA A 227 19.01 -50.62 -16.31
C ALA A 227 17.79 -49.81 -15.84
N SER A 228 16.62 -50.42 -16.03
CA SER A 228 15.27 -49.90 -15.84
C SER A 228 14.80 -49.97 -14.38
N CYS A 229 13.94 -49.01 -13.98
CA CYS A 229 12.73 -49.37 -13.22
C CYS A 229 11.61 -48.35 -13.49
N THR A 230 10.52 -48.87 -14.04
CA THR A 230 9.23 -48.23 -14.33
C THR A 230 8.43 -47.93 -13.07
N LEU A 231 7.72 -46.79 -13.04
CA LEU A 231 6.41 -46.68 -12.39
C LEU A 231 5.51 -45.72 -13.19
N ARG A 232 4.47 -46.32 -13.80
CA ARG A 232 3.31 -45.67 -14.42
C ARG A 232 2.24 -45.42 -13.35
N ALA A 233 1.57 -44.27 -13.39
CA ALA A 233 0.14 -44.12 -13.07
C ALA A 233 -0.33 -42.75 -13.63
N LYS A 234 -0.95 -42.72 -14.82
CA LYS A 234 -2.40 -42.68 -15.10
C LYS A 234 -3.09 -41.35 -14.74
N PHE A 235 -3.23 -40.52 -15.78
CA PHE A 235 -4.25 -39.47 -15.89
C PHE A 235 -5.66 -40.09 -16.00
N SER A 236 -6.64 -39.48 -15.32
CA SER A 236 -8.06 -39.58 -15.69
C SER A 236 -8.80 -38.30 -15.33
N LEU A 237 -9.26 -37.56 -16.34
CA LEU A 237 -10.28 -36.52 -16.24
C LEU A 237 -11.68 -37.18 -16.31
N PRO A 238 -12.67 -36.73 -15.52
CA PRO A 238 -14.07 -37.02 -15.80
C PRO A 238 -14.68 -35.96 -16.75
N LYS A 239 -15.56 -36.45 -17.62
CA LYS A 239 -16.30 -35.72 -18.66
C LYS A 239 -17.38 -34.81 -18.07
N ARG A 240 -17.65 -33.72 -18.79
CA ARG A 240 -18.90 -32.95 -18.74
C ARG A 240 -20.09 -33.85 -19.08
N THR A 241 -21.17 -33.68 -18.32
CA THR A 241 -22.57 -33.83 -18.76
C THR A 241 -23.27 -32.53 -18.40
#